data_AF-A0A091ECC1-F1
#
_entry.id   AF-A0A091ECC1-F1
#
_cell.length_a   1.000
_cell.length_b   1.000
_cell.length_c   1.000
_cell.angle_alpha   90.00
_cell.angle_beta   90.00
_cell.angle_gamma   90.00
#
_symmetry.space_group_name_H-M   'P 1'
#
loop_
_entity.id
_entity.type
_entity.pdbx_description
1 polymer ?
#
loop_
_entity_poly.entity_id
_entity_poly.type
_entity_poly.pdbx_seq_one_letter_code
_entity_poly.pdbx_strand_id
1 'polypeptide(L)'
;CHLIHYLRLSHHLIVLNYLICTFDKLKDVSSEDVKITDAVFDGVEVRVFEPPAKGDESLKRSVVYIHGGGWALASARTSLYNNLCRIMAESLNAVVVSVEYRLVPEVCFPEQYHDALRATKHFLQPDVLAEYSVDPSRIAISGDSAGGNLAAAVSQQLSKEEDLTVRPKLQALIYPVLQAFDFNTPSYQQNMNMPVLPRYVMINYWIDYFNGNYDLAHELLINNHTALNVGRALSFRARLNWTSLLPPSFKKSYKPAVQTTGTAA
;
A
#
# COMPACT_ATOMS: atom_id res chain seq x y z
N CYS A 1 -35.39 -5.76 -4.60
CA CYS A 1 -34.05 -5.47 -5.17
C CYS A 1 -33.39 -4.17 -4.68
N HIS A 2 -34.08 -3.27 -3.97
CA HIS A 2 -33.49 -2.00 -3.51
C HIS A 2 -32.88 -2.00 -2.09
N LEU A 3 -33.12 -3.03 -1.27
CA LEU A 3 -32.61 -3.08 0.11
C LEU A 3 -31.10 -3.33 0.19
N ILE A 4 -30.54 -4.11 -0.75
CA ILE A 4 -29.10 -4.43 -0.80
C ILE A 4 -28.26 -3.20 -1.18
N HIS A 5 -28.79 -2.36 -2.09
CA HIS A 5 -28.19 -1.07 -2.44
C HIS A 5 -28.27 -0.06 -1.28
N TYR A 6 -29.37 -0.08 -0.51
CA TYR A 6 -29.57 0.84 0.61
C TYR A 6 -28.72 0.49 1.85
N LEU A 7 -28.35 -0.79 2.01
CA LEU A 7 -27.51 -1.29 3.10
C LEU A 7 -25.99 -1.24 2.80
N ARG A 8 -25.56 -0.58 1.71
CA ARG A 8 -24.16 -0.60 1.19
C ARG A 8 -23.60 -2.01 0.91
N LEU A 9 -24.43 -3.06 0.95
CA LEU A 9 -24.06 -4.45 0.64
C LEU A 9 -23.89 -4.70 -0.87
N SER A 10 -24.05 -3.68 -1.72
CA SER A 10 -24.01 -3.82 -3.18
C SER A 10 -22.61 -3.82 -3.79
N HIS A 11 -21.58 -3.38 -3.06
CA HIS A 11 -20.22 -3.41 -3.58
C HIS A 11 -19.52 -4.72 -3.19
N HIS A 12 -19.18 -5.53 -4.19
CA HIS A 12 -18.56 -6.85 -3.99
C HIS A 12 -17.28 -6.80 -3.13
N LEU A 13 -16.52 -5.69 -3.18
CA LEU A 13 -15.33 -5.49 -2.34
C LEU A 13 -15.66 -5.33 -0.85
N ILE A 14 -16.78 -4.67 -0.49
CA ILE A 14 -17.21 -4.55 0.90
C ILE A 14 -17.53 -5.95 1.45
N VAL A 15 -18.28 -6.74 0.69
CA VAL A 15 -18.64 -8.11 1.08
C VAL A 15 -17.39 -8.98 1.19
N LEU A 16 -16.49 -8.90 0.21
CA LEU A 16 -15.23 -9.65 0.23
C LEU A 16 -14.35 -9.25 1.42
N ASN A 17 -14.21 -7.95 1.69
CA ASN A 17 -13.41 -7.48 2.82
C ASN A 17 -14.03 -7.90 4.17
N TYR A 18 -15.35 -7.82 4.30
CA TYR A 18 -16.07 -8.30 5.47
C TYR A 18 -15.81 -9.78 5.73
N LEU A 19 -15.87 -10.62 4.68
CA LEU A 19 -15.56 -12.04 4.80
C LEU A 19 -14.11 -12.27 5.23
N ILE A 20 -13.15 -11.59 4.59
CA ILE A 20 -11.72 -11.67 4.95
C ILE A 20 -11.53 -11.35 6.43
N CYS A 21 -12.03 -10.21 6.89
CA CYS A 21 -11.90 -9.77 8.28
C CYS A 21 -12.63 -10.68 9.26
N THR A 22 -13.76 -11.28 8.87
CA THR A 22 -14.55 -12.17 9.74
C THR A 22 -13.88 -13.52 9.94
N PHE A 23 -13.39 -14.15 8.85
CA PHE A 23 -12.68 -15.43 8.96
C PHE A 23 -11.35 -15.30 9.69
N ASP A 24 -10.75 -14.13 9.62
CA ASP A 24 -9.48 -13.79 10.25
C ASP A 24 -9.60 -13.68 11.78
N LYS A 25 -10.68 -13.06 12.31
CA LYS A 25 -10.98 -13.03 13.76
C LYS A 25 -11.05 -14.40 14.45
N LEU A 26 -11.25 -15.48 13.71
CA LEU A 26 -11.30 -16.84 14.27
C LEU A 26 -9.90 -17.41 14.61
N LYS A 27 -8.81 -16.70 14.27
CA LYS A 27 -7.43 -17.20 14.35
C LYS A 27 -6.53 -16.48 15.35
N ASP A 28 -7.07 -15.63 16.22
CA ASP A 28 -6.23 -14.84 17.12
C ASP A 28 -5.45 -15.72 18.12
N VAL A 29 -4.12 -15.62 18.05
CA VAL A 29 -3.17 -16.22 19.00
C VAL A 29 -2.52 -15.08 19.76
N SER A 30 -2.77 -14.99 21.06
CA SER A 30 -2.15 -13.98 21.92
C SER A 30 -0.68 -14.34 22.20
N SER A 31 0.19 -13.33 22.16
CA SER A 31 1.53 -13.35 22.76
C SER A 31 1.54 -12.27 23.84
N GLU A 32 2.10 -12.57 25.02
CA GLU A 32 2.01 -11.70 26.20
C GLU A 32 2.98 -10.50 26.18
N ASP A 33 3.96 -10.48 25.27
CA ASP A 33 5.11 -9.56 25.40
C ASP A 33 4.95 -8.20 24.69
N VAL A 34 4.11 -8.09 23.64
CA VAL A 34 3.91 -6.85 22.89
C VAL A 34 2.61 -6.18 23.31
N LYS A 35 2.71 -4.94 23.81
CA LYS A 35 1.54 -4.12 24.12
C LYS A 35 0.95 -3.60 22.81
N ILE A 36 -0.31 -3.94 22.55
CA ILE A 36 -1.05 -3.50 21.36
C ILE A 36 -2.12 -2.51 21.79
N THR A 37 -2.14 -1.33 21.18
CA THR A 37 -3.14 -0.29 21.45
C THR A 37 -3.71 0.28 20.17
N ASP A 38 -4.99 0.61 20.17
CA ASP A 38 -5.61 1.36 19.09
C ASP A 38 -5.59 2.85 19.46
N ALA A 39 -5.22 3.71 18.50
CA ALA A 39 -5.14 5.15 18.67
C ALA A 39 -5.66 5.87 17.40
N VAL A 40 -5.77 7.20 17.47
CA VAL A 40 -6.19 8.04 16.34
C VAL A 40 -5.15 9.12 16.11
N PHE A 41 -4.51 9.09 14.95
CA PHE A 41 -3.48 10.04 14.53
C PHE A 41 -4.04 10.95 13.43
N ASP A 42 -4.31 12.21 13.77
CA ASP A 42 -4.89 13.22 12.87
C ASP A 42 -6.13 12.71 12.10
N GLY A 43 -7.07 12.14 12.86
CA GLY A 43 -8.33 11.59 12.34
C GLY A 43 -8.23 10.25 11.63
N VAL A 44 -7.04 9.62 11.61
CA VAL A 44 -6.80 8.30 11.01
C VAL A 44 -6.60 7.28 12.12
N GLU A 45 -7.35 6.18 12.09
CA GLU A 45 -7.15 5.11 13.05
C GLU A 45 -5.79 4.43 12.82
N VAL A 46 -5.11 4.09 13.90
CA VAL A 46 -3.86 3.34 13.87
C VAL A 46 -3.87 2.28 14.96
N ARG A 47 -3.08 1.24 14.75
CA ARG A 47 -2.76 0.24 15.77
C ARG A 47 -1.26 0.29 16.06
N VAL A 48 -0.92 0.55 17.32
CA VAL A 48 0.45 0.68 17.79
C VAL A 48 0.86 -0.59 18.53
N PHE A 49 2.00 -1.16 18.11
CA PHE A 49 2.63 -2.33 18.72
C PHE A 49 3.89 -1.88 19.42
N GLU A 50 3.90 -1.95 20.74
CA GLU A 50 5.00 -1.53 21.59
C GLU A 50 5.70 -2.77 22.17
N PRO A 51 6.94 -3.07 21.76
CA PRO A 51 7.70 -4.14 22.38
C PRO A 51 8.12 -3.73 23.80
N PRO A 52 8.41 -4.71 24.67
CA PRO A 52 8.86 -4.42 26.02
C PRO A 52 10.23 -3.74 25.96
N ALA A 53 10.59 -3.00 27.01
CA ALA A 53 11.93 -2.44 27.10
C ALA A 53 12.98 -3.56 27.08
N LYS A 54 14.04 -3.42 26.28
CA LYS A 54 15.19 -4.33 26.27
C LYS A 54 16.41 -3.59 26.80
N GLY A 55 16.88 -3.99 27.98
CA GLY A 55 18.06 -3.41 28.64
C GLY A 55 17.87 -1.94 29.02
N ASP A 56 18.96 -1.17 28.97
CA ASP A 56 19.01 0.24 29.36
C ASP A 56 18.72 1.22 28.19
N GLU A 57 18.29 0.72 27.01
CA GLU A 57 17.90 1.61 25.89
C GLU A 57 16.63 2.39 26.26
N SER A 58 16.79 3.70 26.51
CA SER A 58 15.68 4.60 26.83
C SER A 58 14.81 4.94 25.61
N LEU A 59 15.36 4.83 24.40
CA LEU A 59 14.66 5.12 23.14
C LEU A 59 14.64 3.90 22.20
N LYS A 60 13.50 3.69 21.54
CA LYS A 60 13.19 2.58 20.63
C LYS A 60 13.30 3.01 19.17
N ARG A 61 13.52 2.04 18.29
CA ARG A 61 13.34 2.19 16.83
C ARG A 61 11.84 2.26 16.53
N SER A 62 11.45 2.68 15.33
CA SER A 62 10.06 2.53 14.90
C SER A 62 9.89 2.20 13.43
N VAL A 63 8.73 1.64 13.10
CA VAL A 63 8.27 1.38 11.73
C VAL A 63 6.83 1.87 11.58
N VAL A 64 6.59 2.80 10.67
CA VAL A 64 5.23 3.06 10.17
C VAL A 64 4.94 2.01 9.10
N TYR A 65 3.91 1.20 9.33
CA TYR A 65 3.52 0.12 8.44
C TYR A 65 2.18 0.43 7.77
N ILE A 66 2.14 0.33 6.44
CA ILE A 66 0.93 0.54 5.63
C ILE A 66 0.58 -0.76 4.95
N HIS A 67 -0.59 -1.30 5.26
CA HIS A 67 -1.01 -2.62 4.78
C HIS A 67 -1.40 -2.62 3.29
N GLY A 68 -1.22 -3.77 2.64
CA GLY A 68 -1.68 -4.06 1.28
C GLY A 68 -3.18 -4.34 1.18
N GLY A 69 -3.59 -5.10 0.16
CA GLY A 69 -5.01 -5.39 -0.11
C GLY A 69 -5.64 -4.59 -1.25
N GLY A 70 -4.84 -4.11 -2.21
CA GLY A 70 -5.36 -3.46 -3.42
C GLY A 70 -6.17 -2.18 -3.14
N TRP A 71 -5.86 -1.48 -2.04
CA TRP A 71 -6.58 -0.29 -1.56
C TRP A 71 -8.06 -0.52 -1.24
N ALA A 72 -8.50 -1.78 -1.20
CA ALA A 72 -9.91 -2.16 -1.09
C ALA A 72 -10.18 -3.26 -0.04
N LEU A 73 -9.15 -4.00 0.36
CA LEU A 73 -9.25 -5.17 1.23
C LEU A 73 -8.29 -5.08 2.41
N ALA A 74 -8.55 -5.94 3.39
CA ALA A 74 -7.89 -6.06 4.66
C ALA A 74 -8.12 -4.86 5.59
N SER A 75 -7.37 -4.85 6.69
CA SER A 75 -7.35 -3.84 7.72
C SER A 75 -6.05 -4.03 8.51
N ALA A 76 -5.54 -2.95 9.10
CA ALA A 76 -4.46 -2.96 10.08
C ALA A 76 -4.73 -3.92 11.25
N ARG A 77 -6.01 -4.26 11.49
CA ARG A 77 -6.48 -5.13 12.58
C ARG A 77 -6.66 -6.58 12.20
N THR A 78 -6.47 -6.95 10.94
CA THR A 78 -6.52 -8.37 10.56
C THR A 78 -5.40 -9.15 11.25
N SER A 79 -5.62 -10.37 11.71
CA SER A 79 -4.65 -11.28 12.31
C SER A 79 -3.43 -11.48 11.40
N LEU A 80 -3.57 -11.43 10.06
CA LEU A 80 -2.41 -11.38 9.15
C LEU A 80 -1.48 -10.19 9.47
N TYR A 81 -2.03 -8.96 9.44
CA TYR A 81 -1.25 -7.75 9.65
C TYR A 81 -0.89 -7.52 11.13
N ASN A 82 -1.74 -7.92 12.08
CA ASN A 82 -1.41 -7.96 13.51
C ASN A 82 -0.21 -8.86 13.75
N ASN A 83 -0.20 -10.09 13.22
CA ASN A 83 0.91 -11.01 13.43
C ASN A 83 2.19 -10.49 12.77
N LEU A 84 2.10 -9.93 11.56
CA LEU A 84 3.26 -9.34 10.90
C LEU A 84 3.83 -8.16 11.70
N CYS A 85 2.99 -7.22 12.14
CA CYS A 85 3.43 -6.07 12.92
C CYS A 85 3.97 -6.49 14.29
N ARG A 86 3.37 -7.51 14.93
CA ARG A 86 3.86 -8.08 16.18
C ARG A 86 5.25 -8.72 16.00
N ILE A 87 5.42 -9.60 15.01
CA ILE A 87 6.71 -10.22 14.70
C ILE A 87 7.76 -9.13 14.42
N MET A 88 7.38 -8.08 13.70
CA MET A 88 8.24 -6.94 13.40
C MET A 88 8.64 -6.18 14.67
N ALA A 89 7.69 -5.90 15.57
CA ALA A 89 7.94 -5.24 16.84
C ALA A 89 8.89 -6.06 17.73
N GLU A 90 8.65 -7.36 17.87
CA GLU A 90 9.47 -8.30 18.66
C GLU A 90 10.89 -8.43 18.09
N SER A 91 10.99 -8.67 16.78
CA SER A 91 12.25 -8.96 16.10
C SER A 91 13.15 -7.74 15.98
N LEU A 92 12.58 -6.56 15.74
CA LEU A 92 13.35 -5.32 15.58
C LEU A 92 13.52 -4.54 16.88
N ASN A 93 12.83 -4.95 17.95
CA ASN A 93 12.67 -4.14 19.15
C ASN A 93 12.24 -2.70 18.79
N ALA A 94 11.21 -2.59 17.97
CA ALA A 94 10.73 -1.35 17.38
C ALA A 94 9.24 -1.13 17.67
N VAL A 95 8.84 0.12 17.92
CA VAL A 95 7.43 0.51 17.92
C VAL A 95 6.91 0.42 16.49
N VAL A 96 5.85 -0.35 16.25
CA VAL A 96 5.23 -0.44 14.91
C VAL A 96 3.89 0.27 14.93
N VAL A 97 3.69 1.22 14.02
CA VAL A 97 2.43 1.94 13.83
C VAL A 97 1.79 1.42 12.55
N SER A 98 0.78 0.56 12.68
CA SER A 98 0.00 0.03 11.57
C SER A 98 -1.15 0.97 11.23
N VAL A 99 -1.16 1.52 10.01
CA VAL A 99 -2.11 2.56 9.59
C VAL A 99 -3.38 1.93 9.02
N GLU A 100 -4.55 2.30 9.58
CA GLU A 100 -5.87 1.94 9.06
C GLU A 100 -6.36 3.08 8.14
N TYR A 101 -5.91 3.06 6.88
CA TYR A 101 -6.39 4.00 5.88
C TYR A 101 -7.75 3.55 5.32
N ARG A 102 -8.61 4.50 4.92
CA ARG A 102 -9.93 4.19 4.36
C ARG A 102 -9.78 3.43 3.04
N LEU A 103 -10.76 2.61 2.64
CA LEU A 103 -10.65 1.73 1.48
C LEU A 103 -11.67 2.10 0.39
N VAL A 104 -11.48 1.54 -0.80
CA VAL A 104 -12.54 1.47 -1.82
C VAL A 104 -13.64 0.53 -1.32
N PRO A 105 -14.93 0.86 -1.53
CA PRO A 105 -15.46 2.01 -2.29
C PRO A 105 -15.79 3.23 -1.43
N GLU A 106 -15.50 3.20 -0.13
CA GLU A 106 -15.81 4.32 0.78
C GLU A 106 -15.08 5.59 0.36
N VAL A 107 -13.83 5.45 -0.07
CA VAL A 107 -13.04 6.53 -0.66
C VAL A 107 -12.20 6.01 -1.83
N CYS A 108 -11.80 6.91 -2.72
CA CYS A 108 -10.88 6.62 -3.82
C CYS A 108 -9.67 7.56 -3.75
N PHE A 109 -8.66 7.31 -4.58
CA PHE A 109 -7.48 8.16 -4.70
C PHE A 109 -7.90 9.63 -4.88
N PRO A 110 -7.30 10.59 -4.14
CA PRO A 110 -6.10 10.45 -3.32
C PRO A 110 -6.33 10.22 -1.81
N GLU A 111 -7.55 9.89 -1.38
CA GLU A 111 -7.89 9.88 0.06
C GLU A 111 -7.10 8.86 0.88
N GLN A 112 -6.86 7.65 0.35
CA GLN A 112 -6.04 6.63 1.03
C GLN A 112 -4.60 7.10 1.25
N TYR A 113 -4.06 7.79 0.25
CA TYR A 113 -2.74 8.41 0.34
C TYR A 113 -2.73 9.55 1.37
N HIS A 114 -3.77 10.38 1.42
CA HIS A 114 -3.90 11.42 2.43
C HIS A 114 -4.00 10.87 3.84
N ASP A 115 -4.73 9.77 4.06
CA ASP A 115 -4.81 9.11 5.36
C ASP A 115 -3.43 8.59 5.79
N ALA A 116 -2.72 7.88 4.90
CA ALA A 116 -1.38 7.39 5.18
C ALA A 116 -0.38 8.52 5.48
N LEU A 117 -0.46 9.63 4.73
CA LEU A 117 0.39 10.80 4.93
C LEU A 117 0.08 11.50 6.26
N ARG A 118 -1.20 11.74 6.59
CA ARG A 118 -1.61 12.39 7.85
C ARG A 118 -1.20 11.56 9.06
N ALA A 119 -1.50 10.26 9.08
CA ALA A 119 -1.10 9.36 10.15
C ALA A 119 0.43 9.35 10.35
N THR A 120 1.19 9.29 9.26
CA THR A 120 2.66 9.32 9.29
C THR A 120 3.16 10.65 9.83
N LYS A 121 2.68 11.79 9.32
CA LYS A 121 3.12 13.12 9.77
C LYS A 121 2.78 13.39 11.24
N HIS A 122 1.62 12.90 11.70
CA HIS A 122 1.23 12.97 13.09
C HIS A 122 2.16 12.14 13.99
N PHE A 123 2.46 10.90 13.60
CA PHE A 123 3.41 10.06 14.34
C PHE A 123 4.83 10.67 14.42
N LEU A 124 5.24 11.40 13.39
CA LEU A 124 6.55 12.08 13.35
C LEU A 124 6.64 13.33 14.23
N GLN A 125 5.55 13.77 14.88
CA GLN A 125 5.59 14.93 15.76
C GLN A 125 6.43 14.63 17.02
N PRO A 126 7.24 15.58 17.51
CA PRO A 126 8.16 15.34 18.63
C PRO A 126 7.50 14.85 19.93
N ASP A 127 6.30 15.33 20.23
CA ASP A 127 5.50 14.92 21.38
C ASP A 127 4.97 13.49 21.25
N VAL A 128 4.49 13.11 20.06
CA VAL A 128 4.04 11.73 19.77
C VAL A 128 5.22 10.76 19.81
N LEU A 129 6.38 11.13 19.27
CA LEU A 129 7.59 10.31 19.38
C LEU A 129 8.03 10.14 20.84
N ALA A 130 7.93 11.19 21.66
CA ALA A 130 8.25 11.13 23.08
C ALA A 130 7.30 10.22 23.86
N GLU A 131 5.99 10.22 23.52
CA GLU A 131 4.99 9.33 24.13
C GLU A 131 5.37 7.85 24.00
N TYR A 132 5.87 7.44 22.83
CA TYR A 132 6.26 6.06 22.55
C TYR A 132 7.76 5.78 22.78
N SER A 133 8.49 6.74 23.36
CA SER A 133 9.94 6.69 23.54
C SER A 133 10.69 6.35 22.24
N VAL A 134 10.28 6.91 21.10
CA VAL A 134 10.89 6.64 19.79
C VAL A 134 12.03 7.61 19.52
N ASP A 135 13.15 7.07 19.05
CA ASP A 135 14.28 7.85 18.57
C ASP A 135 13.98 8.46 17.19
N PRO A 136 13.94 9.80 17.05
CA PRO A 136 13.64 10.47 15.78
C PRO A 136 14.66 10.17 14.67
N SER A 137 15.84 9.65 15.01
CA SER A 137 16.85 9.23 14.05
C SER A 137 16.72 7.79 13.57
N ARG A 138 15.82 6.98 14.15
CA ARG A 138 15.68 5.54 13.86
C ARG A 138 14.25 5.14 13.49
N ILE A 139 13.66 5.90 12.57
CA ILE A 139 12.30 5.68 12.06
C ILE A 139 12.37 5.10 10.66
N ALA A 140 11.62 4.03 10.40
CA ALA A 140 11.42 3.47 9.07
C ALA A 140 9.95 3.59 8.64
N ILE A 141 9.72 3.49 7.33
CA ILE A 141 8.38 3.33 6.75
C ILE A 141 8.39 2.08 5.86
N SER A 142 7.32 1.30 5.93
CA SER A 142 7.20 0.02 5.25
C SER A 142 5.76 -0.23 4.82
N GLY A 143 5.60 -1.10 3.83
CA GLY A 143 4.30 -1.56 3.39
C GLY A 143 4.40 -2.62 2.31
N ASP A 144 3.34 -3.40 2.15
CA ASP A 144 3.26 -4.48 1.18
C ASP A 144 2.28 -4.17 0.05
N SER A 145 2.60 -4.58 -1.19
CA SER A 145 1.69 -4.45 -2.34
C SER A 145 1.17 -3.00 -2.52
N ALA A 146 -0.13 -2.77 -2.36
CA ALA A 146 -0.78 -1.46 -2.36
C ALA A 146 -0.32 -0.56 -1.20
N GLY A 147 -0.05 -1.11 -0.01
CA GLY A 147 0.56 -0.37 1.09
C GLY A 147 2.02 0.00 0.80
N GLY A 148 2.74 -0.83 0.03
CA GLY A 148 4.05 -0.50 -0.51
C GLY A 148 4.02 0.66 -1.51
N ASN A 149 2.93 0.78 -2.30
CA ASN A 149 2.68 1.96 -3.13
C ASN A 149 2.56 3.22 -2.26
N LEU A 150 1.71 3.17 -1.23
CA LEU A 150 1.46 4.28 -0.33
C LEU A 150 2.73 4.66 0.45
N ALA A 151 3.48 3.69 0.97
CA ALA A 151 4.75 3.91 1.66
C ALA A 151 5.78 4.62 0.78
N ALA A 152 5.89 4.22 -0.48
CA ALA A 152 6.76 4.88 -1.45
C ALA A 152 6.31 6.33 -1.75
N ALA A 153 5.00 6.54 -1.91
CA ALA A 153 4.42 7.86 -2.18
C ALA A 153 4.57 8.82 -0.99
N VAL A 154 4.26 8.36 0.23
CA VAL A 154 4.45 9.12 1.47
C VAL A 154 5.91 9.49 1.65
N SER A 155 6.84 8.54 1.48
CA SER A 155 8.28 8.81 1.57
C SER A 155 8.74 9.90 0.58
N GLN A 156 8.22 9.86 -0.65
CA GLN A 156 8.51 10.87 -1.67
C GLN A 156 7.93 12.26 -1.35
N GLN A 157 6.80 12.32 -0.64
CA GLN A 157 6.22 13.59 -0.22
C GLN A 157 7.00 14.19 0.96
N LEU A 158 7.27 13.38 1.99
CA LEU A 158 8.01 13.84 3.18
C LEU A 158 9.44 14.30 2.85
N SER A 159 10.05 13.77 1.77
CA SER A 159 11.38 14.22 1.33
C SER A 159 11.38 15.59 0.66
N LYS A 160 10.21 16.08 0.22
CA LYS A 160 10.04 17.41 -0.40
C LYS A 160 9.61 18.49 0.59
N GLU A 161 9.16 18.11 1.78
CA GLU A 161 8.70 19.03 2.82
C GLU A 161 9.89 19.54 3.63
N GLU A 162 10.38 20.74 3.31
CA GLU A 162 11.57 21.34 3.93
C GLU A 162 11.40 21.62 5.43
N ASP A 163 10.17 21.91 5.86
CA ASP A 163 9.77 22.24 7.24
C ASP A 163 9.72 21.02 8.17
N LEU A 164 9.76 19.80 7.63
CA LEU A 164 9.69 18.59 8.44
C LEU A 164 11.05 18.26 9.09
N THR A 165 11.11 18.38 10.41
CA THR A 165 12.34 18.17 11.21
C THR A 165 12.70 16.69 11.39
N VAL A 166 11.69 15.82 11.48
CA VAL A 166 11.86 14.36 11.63
C VAL A 166 11.32 13.65 10.41
N ARG A 167 12.12 12.75 9.82
CA ARG A 167 11.76 11.99 8.61
C ARG A 167 12.17 10.53 8.76
N PRO A 168 11.42 9.57 8.16
CA PRO A 168 11.87 8.20 8.04
C PRO A 168 13.26 8.13 7.37
N LYS A 169 14.17 7.34 7.94
CA LYS A 169 15.54 7.12 7.44
C LYS A 169 15.66 5.91 6.54
N LEU A 170 14.65 5.04 6.54
CA LEU A 170 14.62 3.80 5.76
C LEU A 170 13.22 3.58 5.19
N GLN A 171 13.16 3.18 3.93
CA GLN A 171 11.95 2.65 3.29
C GLN A 171 12.14 1.17 2.97
N ALA A 172 11.23 0.31 3.44
CA ALA A 172 11.23 -1.12 3.14
C ALA A 172 9.94 -1.46 2.38
N LEU A 173 10.06 -1.71 1.08
CA LEU A 173 8.89 -1.93 0.21
C LEU A 173 8.76 -3.41 -0.13
N ILE A 174 7.68 -4.04 0.33
CA ILE A 174 7.43 -5.47 0.15
C ILE A 174 6.57 -5.65 -1.13
N TYR A 175 7.17 -6.18 -2.21
CA TYR A 175 6.52 -6.36 -3.53
C TYR A 175 5.59 -5.19 -3.97
N PRO A 176 6.08 -3.93 -3.95
CA PRO A 176 5.22 -2.76 -4.08
C PRO A 176 4.59 -2.63 -5.46
N VAL A 177 3.38 -2.05 -5.50
CA VAL A 177 2.75 -1.59 -6.75
C VAL A 177 3.30 -0.19 -7.08
N LEU A 178 4.08 -0.03 -8.16
CA LEU A 178 4.79 1.23 -8.43
C LEU A 178 4.41 1.92 -9.74
N GLN A 179 3.58 1.29 -10.58
CA GLN A 179 3.20 1.86 -11.87
C GLN A 179 1.86 1.28 -12.36
N ALA A 180 1.12 2.11 -13.09
CA ALA A 180 -0.14 1.76 -13.75
C ALA A 180 -0.07 1.98 -15.28
N PHE A 181 1.12 2.08 -15.87
CA PHE A 181 1.34 2.42 -17.28
C PHE A 181 1.56 1.20 -18.19
N ASP A 182 2.07 0.09 -17.66
CA ASP A 182 2.40 -1.12 -18.42
C ASP A 182 1.99 -2.39 -17.66
N PHE A 183 0.86 -2.98 -18.04
CA PHE A 183 0.37 -4.28 -17.53
C PHE A 183 0.89 -5.46 -18.36
N ASN A 184 1.91 -5.25 -19.18
CA ASN A 184 2.53 -6.26 -20.05
C ASN A 184 4.06 -6.31 -19.85
N THR A 185 4.56 -5.94 -18.67
CA THR A 185 5.94 -6.28 -18.32
C THR A 185 6.15 -7.80 -18.35
N PRO A 186 7.39 -8.30 -18.45
CA PRO A 186 7.67 -9.74 -18.47
C PRO A 186 7.03 -10.50 -17.31
N SER A 187 7.02 -9.93 -16.10
CA SER A 187 6.40 -10.56 -14.92
C SER A 187 4.86 -10.59 -15.01
N TYR A 188 4.23 -9.55 -15.55
CA TYR A 188 2.78 -9.56 -15.81
C TYR A 188 2.39 -10.59 -16.88
N GLN A 189 3.22 -10.75 -17.93
CA GLN A 189 2.98 -11.76 -18.97
C GLN A 189 3.19 -13.18 -18.42
N GLN A 190 4.28 -13.41 -17.68
CA GLN A 190 4.58 -14.72 -17.09
C GLN A 190 3.50 -15.17 -16.09
N ASN A 191 3.03 -14.24 -15.26
CA ASN A 191 2.16 -14.54 -14.13
C ASN A 191 0.71 -14.10 -14.40
N MET A 192 0.29 -13.98 -15.66
CA MET A 192 -1.01 -13.40 -16.02
C MET A 192 -2.20 -14.10 -15.36
N ASN A 193 -2.07 -15.40 -15.08
CA ASN A 193 -3.08 -16.27 -14.47
C ASN A 193 -2.70 -16.73 -13.05
N MET A 194 -1.80 -16.02 -12.36
CA MET A 194 -1.38 -16.38 -11.01
C MET A 194 -2.60 -16.40 -10.07
N PRO A 195 -2.93 -17.53 -9.40
CA PRO A 195 -4.19 -17.65 -8.65
C PRO A 195 -4.41 -16.59 -7.57
N VAL A 196 -3.32 -16.10 -6.96
CA VAL A 196 -3.36 -15.10 -5.89
C VAL A 196 -3.66 -13.70 -6.42
N LEU A 197 -3.07 -13.32 -7.56
CA LEU A 197 -3.26 -12.01 -8.16
C LEU A 197 -3.13 -12.12 -9.69
N PRO A 198 -4.21 -12.54 -10.38
CA PRO A 198 -4.23 -12.52 -11.83
C PRO A 198 -4.11 -11.08 -12.34
N ARG A 199 -3.54 -10.92 -13.54
CA ARG A 199 -3.31 -9.59 -14.12
C ARG A 199 -4.58 -8.75 -14.22
N TYR A 200 -5.71 -9.34 -14.63
CA TYR A 200 -6.98 -8.61 -14.77
C TYR A 200 -7.50 -8.10 -13.42
N VAL A 201 -7.25 -8.82 -12.32
CA VAL A 201 -7.63 -8.38 -10.97
C VAL A 201 -6.83 -7.14 -10.56
N MET A 202 -5.54 -7.11 -10.87
CA MET A 202 -4.71 -5.93 -10.61
C MET A 202 -5.19 -4.70 -11.41
N ILE A 203 -5.66 -4.90 -12.65
CA ILE A 203 -6.28 -3.83 -13.45
C ILE A 203 -7.54 -3.30 -12.76
N ASN A 204 -8.41 -4.18 -12.26
CA ASN A 204 -9.62 -3.76 -11.55
C ASN A 204 -9.28 -2.94 -10.29
N TYR A 205 -8.28 -3.36 -9.50
CA TYR A 205 -7.84 -2.56 -8.34
C TYR A 205 -7.38 -1.16 -8.73
N TRP A 206 -6.70 -0.99 -9.87
CA TRP A 206 -6.32 0.35 -10.35
C TRP A 206 -7.53 1.18 -10.81
N ILE A 207 -8.49 0.56 -11.50
CA ILE A 207 -9.74 1.22 -11.91
C ILE A 207 -10.48 1.70 -10.68
N ASP A 208 -10.72 0.81 -9.73
CA ASP A 208 -11.39 1.09 -8.45
C ASP A 208 -10.68 2.21 -7.67
N TYR A 209 -9.36 2.10 -7.53
CA TYR A 209 -8.55 3.08 -6.81
C TYR A 209 -8.67 4.49 -7.41
N PHE A 210 -8.75 4.61 -8.74
CA PHE A 210 -8.95 5.89 -9.41
C PHE A 210 -10.42 6.29 -9.61
N ASN A 211 -11.37 5.53 -9.07
CA ASN A 211 -12.80 5.70 -9.34
C ASN A 211 -13.11 5.71 -10.86
N GLY A 212 -12.42 4.86 -11.61
CA GLY A 212 -12.51 4.76 -13.06
C GLY A 212 -13.68 3.92 -13.55
N ASN A 213 -13.97 4.01 -14.85
CA ASN A 213 -14.95 3.16 -15.51
C ASN A 213 -14.32 1.81 -15.88
N TYR A 214 -15.01 0.71 -15.57
CA TYR A 214 -14.62 -0.65 -15.96
C TYR A 214 -14.55 -0.90 -17.47
N ASP A 215 -15.18 -0.06 -18.30
CA ASP A 215 -15.01 -0.09 -19.75
C ASP A 215 -13.54 0.09 -20.18
N LEU A 216 -12.71 0.71 -19.32
CA LEU A 216 -11.27 0.85 -19.52
C LEU A 216 -10.47 -0.43 -19.29
N ALA A 217 -11.06 -1.47 -18.68
CA ALA A 217 -10.31 -2.68 -18.32
C ALA A 217 -9.66 -3.34 -19.54
N HIS A 218 -10.35 -3.33 -20.69
CA HIS A 218 -9.77 -3.84 -21.93
C HIS A 218 -8.59 -3.00 -22.39
N GLU A 219 -8.74 -1.67 -22.45
CA GLU A 219 -7.69 -0.74 -22.86
C GLU A 219 -6.45 -0.86 -21.97
N LEU A 220 -6.64 -0.99 -20.64
CA LEU A 220 -5.58 -1.24 -19.67
C LEU A 220 -4.85 -2.56 -19.93
N LEU A 221 -5.60 -3.63 -20.25
CA LEU A 221 -5.03 -4.96 -20.52
C LEU A 221 -4.13 -4.98 -21.76
N ILE A 222 -4.50 -4.21 -22.79
CA ILE A 222 -3.72 -4.09 -24.03
C ILE A 222 -2.73 -2.90 -24.04
N ASN A 223 -2.52 -2.25 -22.89
CA ASN A 223 -1.66 -1.07 -22.71
C ASN A 223 -2.02 0.15 -23.59
N ASN A 224 -3.29 0.31 -23.92
CA ASN A 224 -3.78 1.37 -24.81
C ASN A 224 -4.27 2.63 -24.08
N HIS A 225 -4.10 2.69 -22.75
CA HIS A 225 -4.64 3.70 -21.85
C HIS A 225 -3.70 4.87 -21.52
N THR A 226 -2.47 4.88 -22.05
CA THR A 226 -1.41 5.80 -21.55
C THR A 226 -1.16 7.07 -22.36
N ALA A 227 -1.75 7.25 -23.56
CA ALA A 227 -1.87 8.57 -24.23
C ALA A 227 -2.56 8.54 -25.60
N LEU A 228 -3.39 9.57 -25.87
CA LEU A 228 -3.75 10.01 -27.24
C LEU A 228 -2.58 10.67 -27.99
N ASN A 229 -1.74 11.43 -27.29
CA ASN A 229 -0.60 12.17 -27.85
C ASN A 229 0.72 11.63 -27.29
N VAL A 230 1.40 10.85 -28.13
CA VAL A 230 2.63 10.11 -27.86
C VAL A 230 3.73 11.00 -27.26
N GLY A 231 3.82 12.28 -27.66
CA GLY A 231 4.91 13.17 -27.27
C GLY A 231 5.07 13.37 -25.75
N ARG A 232 3.97 13.48 -25.01
CA ARG A 232 4.01 13.68 -23.54
C ARG A 232 4.23 12.38 -22.77
N ALA A 233 3.81 11.25 -23.32
CA ALA A 233 3.96 9.94 -22.68
C ALA A 233 5.33 9.30 -22.90
N LEU A 234 6.09 9.73 -23.92
CA LEU A 234 7.40 9.15 -24.25
C LEU A 234 8.39 9.22 -23.08
N SER A 235 8.48 10.34 -22.37
CA SER A 235 9.41 10.52 -21.26
C SER A 235 9.08 9.61 -20.07
N PHE A 236 7.80 9.38 -19.79
CA PHE A 236 7.35 8.46 -18.74
C PHE A 236 7.49 7.00 -19.17
N ARG A 237 7.12 6.65 -20.40
CA ARG A 237 7.29 5.29 -20.96
C ARG A 237 8.76 4.89 -21.03
N ALA A 238 9.67 5.83 -21.30
CA ALA A 238 11.11 5.55 -21.29
C ALA A 238 11.58 5.06 -19.91
N ARG A 239 11.02 5.59 -18.81
CA ARG A 239 11.33 5.14 -17.44
C ARG A 239 10.84 3.72 -17.14
N LEU A 240 9.93 3.20 -17.96
CA LEU A 240 9.35 1.86 -17.83
C LEU A 240 9.76 0.92 -18.96
N ASN A 241 10.69 1.34 -19.83
CA ASN A 241 11.14 0.54 -20.95
C ASN A 241 11.96 -0.66 -20.48
N TRP A 242 11.27 -1.73 -20.09
CA TRP A 242 11.90 -2.94 -19.59
C TRP A 242 12.78 -3.63 -20.63
N THR A 243 12.62 -3.34 -21.94
CA THR A 243 13.52 -3.88 -22.97
C THR A 243 14.94 -3.34 -22.84
N SER A 244 15.12 -2.13 -22.30
CA SER A 244 16.43 -1.57 -21.97
C SER A 244 16.81 -1.78 -20.50
N LEU A 245 15.83 -1.73 -19.60
CA LEU A 245 16.08 -1.71 -18.15
C LEU A 245 16.33 -3.08 -17.52
N LEU A 246 15.77 -4.16 -18.10
CA LEU A 246 15.93 -5.50 -17.54
C LEU A 246 17.12 -6.26 -18.19
N PRO A 247 17.73 -7.22 -17.49
CA PRO A 247 18.68 -8.15 -18.12
C PRO A 247 17.96 -9.17 -19.01
N PRO A 248 18.66 -9.82 -19.96
CA PRO A 248 18.07 -10.82 -20.87
C PRO A 248 17.32 -11.96 -20.16
N SER A 249 17.81 -12.40 -19.00
CA SER A 249 17.20 -13.46 -18.20
C SER A 249 15.76 -13.17 -17.76
N PHE A 250 15.41 -11.90 -17.58
CA PHE A 250 14.04 -11.47 -17.22
C PHE A 250 13.17 -11.18 -18.43
N LYS A 251 13.75 -10.84 -19.59
CA LYS A 251 12.99 -10.58 -20.83
C LYS A 251 12.45 -11.86 -21.45
N LYS A 252 13.23 -12.95 -21.40
CA LYS A 252 12.89 -14.25 -22.01
C LYS A 252 12.45 -14.04 -23.48
N SER A 253 11.32 -14.62 -23.88
CA SER A 253 10.70 -14.45 -25.20
C SER A 253 9.57 -13.42 -25.23
N TYR A 254 9.36 -12.66 -24.14
CA TYR A 254 8.27 -11.70 -24.04
C TYR A 254 8.53 -10.50 -24.96
N LYS A 255 7.44 -10.00 -25.54
CA LYS A 255 7.46 -8.83 -26.43
C LYS A 255 6.77 -7.65 -25.74
N PRO A 256 7.27 -6.41 -25.95
CA PRO A 256 6.57 -5.21 -25.50
C PRO A 256 5.19 -5.11 -26.16
N ALA A 257 4.16 -4.86 -25.36
CA ALA A 257 2.88 -4.37 -25.85
C ALA A 257 2.96 -2.84 -25.92
N VAL A 258 3.50 -2.33 -27.04
CA VAL A 258 3.64 -0.89 -27.28
C VAL A 258 2.61 -0.47 -28.33
N GLN A 259 1.56 0.21 -27.87
CA GLN A 259 0.63 0.92 -28.74
C GLN A 259 1.22 2.30 -29.07
N THR A 260 1.38 2.59 -30.35
CA THR A 260 1.85 3.90 -30.87
C THR A 260 0.76 4.96 -30.84
N THR A 261 -0.50 4.60 -30.61
CA THR A 261 -1.65 5.51 -30.45
C THR A 261 -2.62 4.92 -29.45
N GLY A 262 -2.93 5.64 -28.35
CA GLY A 262 -3.99 5.27 -27.41
C GLY A 262 -5.37 5.77 -27.85
N THR A 263 -6.43 5.22 -27.27
CA THR A 263 -7.74 5.92 -27.21
C THR A 263 -7.82 6.64 -25.87
N ALA A 264 -8.19 7.92 -25.83
CA ALA A 264 -8.64 8.48 -24.55
C ALA A 264 -10.07 8.02 -24.34
N ALA A 265 -10.33 7.49 -23.14
CA ALA A 265 -11.61 7.68 -22.51
C ALA A 265 -11.48 8.83 -21.50
#